data_AF-A0A2V7EGZ7-F1
#
_entry.id   AF-A0A2V7EGZ7-F1
#
_cell.length_a   1.000
_cell.length_b   1.000
_cell.length_c   1.000
_cell.angle_alpha   90.00
_cell.angle_beta   90.00
_cell.angle_gamma   90.00
#
_symmetry.space_group_name_H-M   'P 1'
#
loop_
_entity.id
_entity.type
_entity.pdbx_description
1 polymer ?
#
loop_
_entity_poly.entity_id
_entity_poly.type
_entity_poly.pdbx_seq_one_letter_code
_entity_poly.pdbx_strand_id
1 'polypeptide(L)'
;MRKVVLLGMLVVVGVAACTANDGTGLRPPDAPRLSGTPDLVGTPDLIVDSDKLATSWIIHDELLPASFCSVQEANITPGEHRTLRFTVTTPNIGDADIFIGDPNTHMDPNGDGNFKDSDGLFEFATCHNHFHFRNYAKYELLPVAADGSLGAPIQAKKRGFCMIDVTPFHETSNGSWVYRSCGRIGIPGNQGISTGWADTYVKSLGGQYFLMDDPVAPVTPGNYLLRITVNPPFVASNKEPCPALDTNGFCHMFKESDYSNNVGQVYITVPDRVGKTGWGPGGNDGNLTSEASDDEDRPTK
;
A
#
# COMPACT_ATOMS: atom_id res chain seq x y z
N MET A 1 40.91 41.39 77.04
CA MET A 1 39.98 40.97 75.97
C MET A 1 40.75 40.10 74.98
N ARG A 2 40.62 38.77 75.07
CA ARG A 2 41.23 37.84 74.10
C ARG A 2 40.12 36.99 73.51
N LYS A 3 39.88 37.19 72.21
CA LYS A 3 38.81 36.59 71.41
C LYS A 3 39.10 35.10 71.22
N VAL A 4 38.08 34.29 71.43
CA VAL A 4 38.02 32.87 71.06
C VAL A 4 37.92 32.79 69.53
N VAL A 5 38.82 32.06 68.89
CA VAL A 5 38.77 31.77 67.45
C VAL A 5 38.25 30.35 67.30
N LEU A 6 37.02 30.22 66.76
CA LEU A 6 36.44 28.94 66.37
C LEU A 6 37.09 28.47 65.07
N LEU A 7 37.67 27.26 65.08
CA LEU A 7 38.21 26.59 63.91
C LEU A 7 37.07 25.90 63.15
N GLY A 8 36.56 26.52 62.09
CA GLY A 8 35.58 25.92 61.19
C GLY A 8 36.27 25.00 60.19
N MET A 9 35.99 23.69 60.27
CA MET A 9 36.45 22.70 59.31
C MET A 9 35.59 22.82 58.04
N LEU A 10 36.13 23.45 56.98
CA LEU A 10 35.50 23.45 55.67
C LEU A 10 35.63 22.05 55.05
N VAL A 11 34.50 21.34 54.94
CA VAL A 11 34.39 20.17 54.05
C VAL A 11 34.26 20.70 52.64
N VAL A 12 35.33 20.55 51.85
CA VAL A 12 35.29 20.78 50.40
C VAL A 12 34.54 19.60 49.80
N VAL A 13 33.26 19.79 49.47
CA VAL A 13 32.53 18.88 48.60
C VAL A 13 33.09 19.08 47.20
N GLY A 14 33.94 18.16 46.75
CA GLY A 14 34.35 18.09 45.36
C GLY A 14 33.12 17.76 44.52
N VAL A 15 32.57 18.76 43.85
CA VAL A 15 31.62 18.52 42.76
C VAL A 15 32.44 17.93 41.62
N ALA A 16 32.48 16.60 41.54
CA ALA A 16 32.86 15.93 40.32
C ALA A 16 31.87 16.41 39.26
N ALA A 17 32.31 17.29 38.37
CA ALA A 17 31.58 17.58 37.16
C ALA A 17 31.50 16.26 36.40
N CYS A 18 30.36 15.59 36.48
CA CYS A 18 30.01 14.54 35.54
C CYS A 18 30.02 15.23 34.17
N THR A 19 31.10 15.05 33.41
CA THR A 19 31.05 15.26 31.97
C THR A 19 30.08 14.21 31.47
N ALA A 20 28.83 14.61 31.27
CA ALA A 20 27.83 13.81 30.57
C ALA A 20 28.33 13.64 29.13
N ASN A 21 29.16 12.62 28.95
CA ASN A 21 29.54 12.11 27.64
C ASN A 21 28.52 11.04 27.25
N ASP A 22 27.24 11.40 27.27
CA ASP A 22 26.16 10.59 26.73
C ASP A 22 25.92 11.04 25.29
N GLY A 23 26.89 10.66 24.44
CA GLY A 23 26.75 10.67 22.99
C GLY A 23 25.86 9.52 22.52
N THR A 24 24.64 9.43 23.04
CA THR A 24 23.55 8.66 22.44
C THR A 24 22.46 9.62 21.98
N GLY A 25 22.87 10.64 21.22
CA GLY A 25 21.94 11.31 20.33
C GLY A 25 21.42 10.26 19.37
N LEU A 26 20.17 9.83 19.57
CA LEU A 26 19.40 9.18 18.53
C LEU A 26 19.50 10.10 17.32
N ARG A 27 20.25 9.64 16.32
CA ARG A 27 20.35 10.33 15.05
C ARG A 27 18.90 10.48 14.56
N PRO A 28 18.41 11.70 14.24
CA PRO A 28 17.11 11.82 13.61
C PRO A 28 17.09 10.88 12.40
N PRO A 29 15.97 10.19 12.14
CA PRO A 29 15.89 9.29 11.00
C PRO A 29 16.39 10.04 9.76
N ASP A 30 17.18 9.36 8.93
CA ASP A 30 17.71 9.94 7.70
C ASP A 30 16.55 10.65 6.97
N ALA A 31 16.83 11.85 6.44
CA ALA A 31 15.92 12.57 5.56
C ALA A 31 15.34 11.61 4.51
N PRO A 32 14.09 11.83 4.06
CA PRO A 32 13.36 10.81 3.32
C PRO A 32 14.16 10.27 2.16
N ARG A 33 14.18 8.93 2.03
CA ARG A 33 15.02 8.21 1.06
C ARG A 33 14.46 8.33 -0.35
N LEU A 34 14.47 9.53 -0.90
CA LEU A 34 14.45 9.70 -2.34
C LEU A 34 15.82 9.27 -2.85
N SER A 35 15.83 8.33 -3.78
CA SER A 35 17.05 7.85 -4.44
C SER A 35 17.37 8.64 -5.72
N GLY A 36 16.58 9.68 -6.00
CA GLY A 36 16.71 10.59 -7.14
C GLY A 36 15.98 11.91 -6.88
N THR A 37 15.95 12.79 -7.87
CA THR A 37 15.14 14.02 -7.82
C THR A 37 13.79 13.74 -8.47
N PRO A 38 12.66 13.92 -7.75
CA PRO A 38 11.33 13.81 -8.34
C PRO A 38 11.17 14.75 -9.53
N ASP A 39 10.58 14.27 -10.62
CA ASP A 39 10.14 15.11 -11.74
C ASP A 39 8.68 15.50 -11.56
N LEU A 40 8.44 16.73 -11.10
CA LEU A 40 7.08 17.22 -10.84
C LEU A 40 6.56 18.15 -11.95
N VAL A 41 7.29 18.28 -13.06
CA VAL A 41 6.93 19.18 -14.16
C VAL A 41 6.15 18.42 -15.21
N GLY A 42 4.82 18.49 -15.13
CA GLY A 42 3.93 17.77 -16.04
C GLY A 42 2.68 17.32 -15.30
N THR A 43 2.12 16.18 -15.70
CA THR A 43 1.03 15.53 -14.99
C THR A 43 1.18 14.00 -15.11
N PRO A 44 1.09 13.24 -14.00
CA PRO A 44 1.14 11.79 -14.04
C PRO A 44 -0.07 11.20 -14.75
N ASP A 45 0.01 9.91 -15.11
CA ASP A 45 -1.05 9.17 -15.79
C ASP A 45 -0.88 7.68 -15.50
N LEU A 46 -1.76 7.10 -14.68
CA LEU A 46 -1.74 5.69 -14.33
C LEU A 46 -2.68 4.88 -15.20
N ILE A 47 -2.12 3.79 -15.72
CA ILE A 47 -2.89 2.71 -16.32
C ILE A 47 -2.81 1.47 -15.44
N VAL A 48 -3.64 0.47 -15.77
CA VAL A 48 -3.47 -0.89 -15.26
C VAL A 48 -2.95 -1.77 -16.38
N ASP A 49 -1.84 -2.48 -16.13
CA ASP A 49 -1.29 -3.47 -17.06
C ASP A 49 -2.22 -4.70 -17.12
N SER A 50 -3.12 -4.68 -18.11
CA SER A 50 -4.10 -5.75 -18.31
C SER A 50 -3.46 -7.05 -18.84
N ASP A 51 -2.32 -6.97 -19.52
CA ASP A 51 -1.60 -8.16 -20.02
C ASP A 51 -0.96 -8.93 -18.86
N LYS A 52 -0.37 -8.19 -17.92
CA LYS A 52 0.12 -8.78 -16.67
C LYS A 52 -1.02 -9.35 -15.83
N LEU A 53 -2.14 -8.64 -15.72
CA LEU A 53 -3.32 -9.13 -15.00
C LEU A 53 -3.85 -10.42 -15.64
N ALA A 54 -3.96 -10.47 -16.98
CA ALA A 54 -4.48 -11.61 -17.74
C ALA A 54 -3.67 -12.89 -17.56
N THR A 55 -2.37 -12.77 -17.26
CA THR A 55 -1.43 -13.89 -17.21
C THR A 55 -1.03 -14.30 -15.79
N SER A 56 -1.47 -13.57 -14.76
CA SER A 56 -0.96 -13.71 -13.39
C SER A 56 -1.99 -14.15 -12.35
N TRP A 57 -3.26 -14.32 -12.73
CA TRP A 57 -4.30 -14.75 -11.79
C TRP A 57 -4.34 -16.27 -11.59
N ILE A 58 -4.76 -16.69 -10.40
CA ILE A 58 -4.98 -18.09 -10.05
C ILE A 58 -6.06 -18.25 -8.98
N ILE A 59 -6.89 -19.26 -9.15
CA ILE A 59 -7.85 -19.74 -8.17
C ILE A 59 -7.33 -21.04 -7.54
N HIS A 60 -7.18 -21.09 -6.23
CA HIS A 60 -6.83 -22.32 -5.52
C HIS A 60 -7.34 -22.29 -4.09
N ASP A 61 -7.29 -23.46 -3.45
CA ASP A 61 -7.55 -23.59 -2.03
C ASP A 61 -6.22 -23.39 -1.28
N GLU A 62 -6.20 -22.53 -0.28
CA GLU A 62 -5.03 -22.25 0.55
C GLU A 62 -5.41 -22.07 2.03
N LEU A 63 -4.44 -22.32 2.91
CA LEU A 63 -4.56 -22.00 4.32
C LEU A 63 -4.34 -20.51 4.54
N LEU A 64 -5.29 -19.85 5.21
CA LEU A 64 -5.17 -18.50 5.74
C LEU A 64 -5.06 -18.55 7.28
N PRO A 65 -3.85 -18.55 7.86
CA PRO A 65 -3.65 -18.59 9.30
C PRO A 65 -4.15 -17.33 10.02
N ALA A 66 -4.55 -17.47 11.28
CA ALA A 66 -4.98 -16.34 12.13
C ALA A 66 -3.88 -15.27 12.32
N SER A 67 -2.61 -15.65 12.15
CA SER A 67 -1.46 -14.76 12.26
C SER A 67 -1.28 -13.85 11.05
N PHE A 68 -1.96 -14.10 9.93
CA PHE A 68 -1.86 -13.26 8.74
C PHE A 68 -2.53 -11.91 8.99
N CYS A 69 -1.84 -10.84 8.61
CA CYS A 69 -2.37 -9.49 8.74
C CYS A 69 -3.57 -9.29 7.82
N SER A 70 -3.53 -9.86 6.61
CA SER A 70 -4.69 -9.78 5.72
C SER A 70 -5.93 -10.45 6.32
N VAL A 71 -5.76 -11.50 7.12
CA VAL A 71 -6.86 -12.19 7.82
C VAL A 71 -7.42 -11.30 8.94
N GLN A 72 -6.54 -10.68 9.73
CA GLN A 72 -6.94 -9.79 10.83
C GLN A 72 -7.61 -8.51 10.32
N GLU A 73 -7.02 -7.84 9.34
CA GLU A 73 -7.48 -6.55 8.81
C GLU A 73 -8.77 -6.68 7.98
N ALA A 74 -8.93 -7.80 7.28
CA ALA A 74 -10.16 -8.10 6.55
C ALA A 74 -11.24 -8.75 7.43
N ASN A 75 -10.94 -9.07 8.69
CA ASN A 75 -11.80 -9.82 9.60
C ASN A 75 -12.30 -11.14 8.97
N ILE A 76 -11.36 -11.90 8.41
CA ILE A 76 -11.60 -13.22 7.80
C ILE A 76 -11.51 -14.29 8.90
N THR A 77 -12.40 -15.27 8.87
CA THR A 77 -12.29 -16.44 9.74
C THR A 77 -11.03 -17.22 9.35
N PRO A 78 -10.10 -17.54 10.27
CA PRO A 78 -8.93 -18.33 9.90
C PRO A 78 -9.29 -19.75 9.45
N GLY A 79 -8.61 -20.28 8.44
CA GLY A 79 -8.87 -21.63 7.92
C GLY A 79 -8.43 -21.85 6.48
N GLU A 80 -8.82 -23.00 5.94
CA GLU A 80 -8.69 -23.29 4.50
C GLU A 80 -9.78 -22.53 3.75
N HIS A 81 -9.37 -21.74 2.77
CA HIS A 81 -10.25 -20.91 1.95
C HIS A 81 -9.95 -21.07 0.47
N ARG A 82 -10.97 -20.88 -0.35
CA ARG A 82 -10.75 -20.70 -1.78
C ARG A 82 -10.48 -19.23 -2.06
N THR A 83 -9.37 -18.95 -2.71
CA THR A 83 -8.97 -17.58 -3.07
C THR A 83 -8.76 -17.43 -4.56
N LEU A 84 -9.04 -16.23 -5.07
CA LEU A 84 -8.57 -15.77 -6.37
C LEU A 84 -7.44 -14.77 -6.12
N ARG A 85 -6.20 -15.19 -6.35
CA ARG A 85 -4.99 -14.34 -6.30
C ARG A 85 -4.66 -13.79 -7.67
N PHE A 86 -4.05 -12.61 -7.75
CA PHE A 86 -3.75 -11.93 -9.01
C PHE A 86 -2.68 -10.84 -8.83
N THR A 87 -1.83 -10.63 -9.83
CA THR A 87 -0.89 -9.51 -9.82
C THR A 87 -1.55 -8.27 -10.42
N VAL A 88 -1.37 -7.12 -9.77
CA VAL A 88 -1.74 -5.81 -10.31
C VAL A 88 -0.47 -4.99 -10.51
N THR A 89 -0.28 -4.47 -11.71
CA THR A 89 0.80 -3.56 -12.05
C THR A 89 0.18 -2.27 -12.56
N THR A 90 0.57 -1.14 -11.98
CA THR A 90 0.04 0.20 -12.26
C THR A 90 1.15 1.14 -12.68
N PRO A 91 1.50 1.17 -13.98
CA PRO A 91 2.51 2.06 -14.53
C PRO A 91 2.07 3.52 -14.54
N ASN A 92 3.00 4.43 -14.25
CA ASN A 92 2.89 5.84 -14.58
C ASN A 92 3.45 6.09 -15.98
N ILE A 93 2.55 6.34 -16.94
CA ILE A 93 2.86 6.65 -18.34
C ILE A 93 2.82 8.17 -18.64
N GLY A 94 2.58 8.99 -17.61
CA GLY A 94 2.54 10.45 -17.71
C GLY A 94 3.92 11.07 -17.85
N ASP A 95 3.96 12.40 -17.98
CA ASP A 95 5.20 13.17 -18.13
C ASP A 95 5.72 13.78 -16.82
N ALA A 96 5.14 13.40 -15.68
CA ALA A 96 5.62 13.72 -14.35
C ALA A 96 5.37 12.57 -13.37
N ASP A 97 6.10 12.59 -12.26
CA ASP A 97 5.96 11.66 -11.16
C ASP A 97 4.65 11.89 -10.39
N ILE A 98 4.13 10.82 -9.80
CA ILE A 98 3.18 10.94 -8.70
C ILE A 98 4.00 11.20 -7.43
N PHE A 99 3.71 12.29 -6.75
CA PHE A 99 4.34 12.61 -5.46
C PHE A 99 3.27 12.73 -4.39
N ILE A 100 3.22 11.75 -3.49
CA ILE A 100 2.38 11.81 -2.30
C ILE A 100 3.16 12.46 -1.16
N GLY A 101 4.36 11.96 -0.88
CA GLY A 101 5.22 12.45 0.21
C GLY A 101 5.33 11.47 1.36
N ASP A 102 5.85 11.93 2.50
CA ASP A 102 6.11 11.10 3.68
C ASP A 102 4.81 10.90 4.48
N PRO A 103 4.30 9.66 4.66
CA PRO A 103 3.07 9.42 5.38
C PRO A 103 3.14 9.88 6.84
N ASN A 104 4.32 9.98 7.45
CA ASN A 104 4.42 10.55 8.80
C ASN A 104 3.97 12.02 8.81
N THR A 105 4.28 12.78 7.75
CA THR A 105 3.86 14.20 7.64
C THR A 105 2.37 14.36 7.33
N HIS A 106 1.74 13.33 6.75
CA HIS A 106 0.30 13.29 6.49
C HIS A 106 -0.51 12.78 7.70
N MET A 107 0.08 11.90 8.50
CA MET A 107 -0.59 11.23 9.62
C MET A 107 -0.45 11.97 10.94
N ASP A 108 0.70 12.61 11.18
CA ASP A 108 1.01 13.35 12.41
C ASP A 108 1.89 14.58 12.07
N PRO A 109 1.33 15.59 11.37
CA PRO A 109 2.10 16.77 10.95
C PRO A 109 2.68 17.58 12.12
N ASN A 110 2.08 17.50 13.31
CA ASN A 110 2.55 18.23 14.49
C ASN A 110 3.55 17.43 15.36
N GLY A 111 3.67 16.11 15.14
CA GLY A 111 4.61 15.23 15.81
C GLY A 111 4.26 14.88 17.26
N ASP A 112 2.99 14.98 17.67
CA ASP A 112 2.53 14.73 19.04
C ASP A 112 2.19 13.25 19.32
N GLY A 113 2.33 12.39 18.30
CA GLY A 113 2.11 10.95 18.39
C GLY A 113 0.64 10.55 18.35
N ASN A 114 -0.30 11.46 18.08
CA ASN A 114 -1.70 11.11 17.86
C ASN A 114 -2.17 11.54 16.46
N PHE A 115 -2.75 10.61 15.70
CA PHE A 115 -3.15 10.85 14.31
C PHE A 115 -4.43 11.70 14.14
N LYS A 116 -4.73 12.62 15.07
CA LYS A 116 -5.99 13.38 15.07
C LYS A 116 -6.01 14.52 14.06
N ASP A 117 -4.84 15.03 13.70
CA ASP A 117 -4.62 16.08 12.71
C ASP A 117 -4.16 15.53 11.36
N SER A 118 -4.35 14.23 11.13
CA SER A 118 -4.15 13.63 9.83
C SER A 118 -4.98 14.33 8.75
N ASP A 119 -4.39 14.52 7.57
CA ASP A 119 -5.07 15.06 6.39
C ASP A 119 -6.02 14.05 5.71
N GLY A 120 -6.00 12.79 6.18
CA GLY A 120 -6.88 11.73 5.74
C GLY A 120 -6.48 11.04 4.44
N LEU A 121 -5.27 11.26 3.91
CA LEU A 121 -4.74 10.52 2.74
C LEU A 121 -4.33 9.09 3.09
N PHE A 122 -3.86 8.87 4.31
CA PHE A 122 -3.43 7.58 4.81
C PHE A 122 -4.35 7.08 5.93
N GLU A 123 -4.37 5.76 6.12
CA GLU A 123 -4.92 5.11 7.30
C GLU A 123 -3.84 4.25 7.98
N PHE A 124 -3.92 4.11 9.31
CA PHE A 124 -2.94 3.32 10.04
C PHE A 124 -3.36 1.85 10.08
N ALA A 125 -2.49 0.98 9.56
CA ALA A 125 -2.67 -0.45 9.58
C ALA A 125 -1.98 -1.07 10.80
N THR A 126 -2.79 -1.54 11.75
CA THR A 126 -2.33 -1.93 13.08
C THR A 126 -1.52 -3.23 13.09
N CYS A 127 -1.65 -4.11 12.09
CA CYS A 127 -0.99 -5.41 12.13
C CYS A 127 0.52 -5.34 11.85
N HIS A 128 0.92 -4.43 10.94
CA HIS A 128 2.31 -4.20 10.54
C HIS A 128 2.84 -2.80 10.88
N ASN A 129 2.06 -1.98 11.60
CA ASN A 129 2.44 -0.64 12.05
C ASN A 129 2.92 0.29 10.92
N HIS A 130 2.25 0.23 9.78
CA HIS A 130 2.55 1.08 8.63
C HIS A 130 1.31 1.80 8.12
N PHE A 131 1.51 2.70 7.16
CA PHE A 131 0.48 3.56 6.63
C PHE A 131 -0.03 3.05 5.28
N HIS A 132 -1.34 2.94 5.16
CA HIS A 132 -2.06 2.53 3.96
C HIS A 132 -2.56 3.78 3.24
N PHE A 133 -2.11 4.00 2.00
CA PHE A 133 -2.68 5.05 1.16
C PHE A 133 -4.11 4.66 0.77
N ARG A 134 -5.04 5.58 1.00
CA ARG A 134 -6.47 5.34 0.80
C ARG A 134 -6.82 5.51 -0.67
N ASN A 135 -7.83 4.78 -1.15
CA ASN A 135 -8.36 4.87 -2.51
C ASN A 135 -7.29 4.80 -3.62
N TYR A 136 -6.23 4.01 -3.44
CA TYR A 136 -5.23 3.79 -4.48
C TYR A 136 -5.76 2.95 -5.64
N ALA A 137 -6.38 1.82 -5.34
CA ALA A 137 -6.95 0.93 -6.33
C ALA A 137 -8.20 0.23 -5.80
N LYS A 138 -9.14 -0.03 -6.71
CA LYS A 138 -10.39 -0.77 -6.46
C LYS A 138 -10.36 -2.08 -7.24
N TYR A 139 -10.61 -3.18 -6.55
CA TYR A 139 -10.59 -4.53 -7.11
C TYR A 139 -11.99 -5.12 -7.10
N GLU A 140 -12.53 -5.39 -8.28
CA GLU A 140 -13.89 -5.86 -8.46
C GLU A 140 -13.94 -7.15 -9.27
N LEU A 141 -14.79 -8.08 -8.84
CA LEU A 141 -15.17 -9.26 -9.60
C LEU A 141 -16.66 -9.17 -9.95
N LEU A 142 -16.97 -9.08 -11.24
CA LEU A 142 -18.35 -8.89 -11.71
C LEU A 142 -18.82 -10.17 -12.40
N PRO A 143 -19.92 -10.82 -11.95
CA PRO A 143 -20.52 -11.95 -12.66
C PRO A 143 -20.90 -11.54 -14.08
N VAL A 144 -20.67 -12.41 -15.06
CA VAL A 144 -21.06 -12.21 -16.45
C VAL A 144 -22.21 -13.17 -16.78
N ALA A 145 -23.38 -12.61 -17.05
CA ALA A 145 -24.55 -13.38 -17.46
C ALA A 145 -24.41 -13.91 -18.90
N ALA A 146 -25.27 -14.85 -19.28
CA ALA A 146 -25.24 -15.47 -20.61
C ALA A 146 -25.45 -14.49 -21.77
N ASP A 147 -26.10 -13.36 -21.51
CA ASP A 147 -26.32 -12.26 -22.47
C ASP A 147 -25.17 -11.23 -22.49
N GLY A 148 -24.13 -11.44 -21.68
CA GLY A 148 -22.97 -10.54 -21.55
C GLY A 148 -23.17 -9.41 -20.54
N SER A 149 -24.33 -9.29 -19.89
CA SER A 149 -24.55 -8.27 -18.86
C SER A 149 -23.72 -8.55 -17.60
N LEU A 150 -23.30 -7.48 -16.92
CA LEU A 150 -22.51 -7.55 -15.70
C LEU A 150 -23.43 -7.50 -14.47
N GLY A 151 -23.23 -8.42 -13.54
CA GLY A 151 -23.87 -8.45 -12.23
C GLY A 151 -23.26 -7.45 -11.25
N ALA A 152 -23.74 -7.48 -10.01
CA ALA A 152 -23.21 -6.65 -8.93
C ALA A 152 -21.73 -6.98 -8.64
N PRO A 153 -20.86 -5.97 -8.44
CA PRO A 153 -19.45 -6.21 -8.18
C PRO A 153 -19.22 -6.78 -6.78
N ILE A 154 -18.41 -7.82 -6.71
CA ILE A 154 -17.85 -8.38 -5.48
C ILE A 154 -16.49 -7.69 -5.26
N GLN A 155 -16.26 -7.10 -4.09
CA GLN A 155 -15.02 -6.37 -3.80
C GLN A 155 -13.98 -7.29 -3.15
N ALA A 156 -12.70 -7.11 -3.49
CA ALA A 156 -11.63 -7.70 -2.71
C ALA A 156 -11.57 -7.06 -1.31
N LYS A 157 -10.99 -7.76 -0.34
CA LYS A 157 -10.86 -7.26 1.04
C LYS A 157 -9.56 -6.48 1.28
N LYS A 158 -8.80 -6.16 0.24
CA LYS A 158 -7.56 -5.37 0.37
C LYS A 158 -7.89 -3.98 0.93
N ARG A 159 -7.24 -3.61 2.05
CA ARG A 159 -7.52 -2.37 2.79
C ARG A 159 -6.61 -1.21 2.42
N GLY A 160 -5.38 -1.49 2.02
CA GLY A 160 -4.49 -0.42 1.60
C GLY A 160 -3.26 -0.84 0.84
N PHE A 161 -2.51 0.20 0.51
CA PHE A 161 -1.44 0.19 -0.47
C PHE A 161 -0.33 1.12 -0.01
N CYS A 162 0.86 0.85 -0.47
CA CYS A 162 1.98 1.76 -0.45
C CYS A 162 2.44 1.97 -1.90
N MET A 163 2.65 3.22 -2.28
CA MET A 163 3.07 3.61 -3.63
C MET A 163 4.59 3.80 -3.68
N ILE A 164 5.27 2.89 -4.40
CA ILE A 164 6.71 2.94 -4.66
C ILE A 164 7.02 2.44 -6.08
N ASP A 165 8.22 2.75 -6.55
CA ASP A 165 8.76 2.25 -7.79
C ASP A 165 9.24 0.79 -7.64
N VAL A 166 8.48 -0.18 -8.16
CA VAL A 166 8.78 -1.61 -8.00
C VAL A 166 9.42 -2.18 -9.26
N THR A 167 8.84 -1.89 -10.42
CA THR A 167 9.29 -2.42 -11.71
C THR A 167 9.30 -1.34 -12.78
N PRO A 168 10.32 -1.29 -13.66
CA PRO A 168 10.25 -0.45 -14.85
C PRO A 168 9.16 -0.98 -15.80
N PHE A 169 8.36 -0.09 -16.39
CA PHE A 169 7.29 -0.51 -17.31
C PHE A 169 7.76 -0.68 -18.77
N HIS A 170 8.81 0.05 -19.17
CA HIS A 170 9.44 -0.11 -20.49
C HIS A 170 10.94 -0.36 -20.34
N GLU A 171 11.53 -1.20 -21.21
CA GLU A 171 12.99 -1.48 -21.20
C GLU A 171 13.85 -0.22 -21.43
N THR A 172 13.24 0.85 -21.94
CA THR A 172 13.86 2.17 -22.14
C THR A 172 13.50 3.19 -21.05
N SER A 173 12.93 2.78 -19.92
CA SER A 173 12.62 3.68 -18.81
C SER A 173 13.92 4.25 -18.24
N ASN A 174 14.37 5.37 -18.80
CA ASN A 174 15.44 6.20 -18.27
C ASN A 174 14.95 7.05 -17.08
N GLY A 175 13.70 6.87 -16.65
CA GLY A 175 13.09 7.53 -15.51
C GLY A 175 13.82 7.19 -14.21
N SER A 176 14.01 8.19 -13.36
CA SER A 176 14.72 8.02 -12.10
C SER A 176 13.95 7.07 -11.18
N TRP A 177 14.63 6.04 -10.65
CA TRP A 177 14.07 5.19 -9.59
C TRP A 177 14.11 5.98 -8.29
N VAL A 178 13.03 6.71 -7.94
CA VAL A 178 13.00 7.78 -6.93
C VAL A 178 12.32 7.32 -5.63
N TYR A 179 11.18 6.63 -5.73
CA TYR A 179 10.32 6.31 -4.60
C TYR A 179 10.54 4.86 -4.16
N ARG A 180 11.15 4.66 -2.98
CA ARG A 180 11.62 3.32 -2.56
C ARG A 180 11.21 2.88 -1.18
N SER A 181 10.47 3.71 -0.45
CA SER A 181 10.05 3.35 0.89
C SER A 181 8.64 3.79 1.16
N CYS A 182 7.90 2.86 1.73
CA CYS A 182 6.54 3.08 2.18
C CYS A 182 6.48 3.96 3.40
N GLY A 183 7.55 3.97 4.21
CA GLY A 183 7.56 4.60 5.51
C GLY A 183 6.76 3.79 6.52
N ARG A 184 7.03 4.06 7.79
CA ARG A 184 6.32 3.50 8.95
C ARG A 184 6.43 4.50 10.10
N ILE A 185 5.80 4.22 11.23
CA ILE A 185 5.84 5.14 12.38
C ILE A 185 7.28 5.55 12.70
N GLY A 186 7.56 6.85 12.60
CA GLY A 186 8.86 7.44 12.90
C GLY A 186 9.96 7.16 11.89
N ILE A 187 9.64 6.51 10.76
CA ILE A 187 10.56 6.19 9.67
C ILE A 187 10.00 6.80 8.39
N PRO A 188 10.70 7.80 7.83
CA PRO A 188 10.27 8.49 6.61
C PRO A 188 10.08 7.54 5.43
N GLY A 189 9.03 7.77 4.64
CA GLY A 189 8.85 7.08 3.36
C GLY A 189 8.18 7.97 2.34
N ASN A 190 8.94 8.56 1.42
CA ASN A 190 8.33 9.36 0.37
C ASN A 190 7.65 8.43 -0.63
N GLN A 191 6.32 8.34 -0.55
CA GLN A 191 5.51 7.55 -1.46
C GLN A 191 5.21 8.33 -2.74
N GLY A 192 5.15 7.58 -3.84
CA GLY A 192 4.99 8.11 -5.19
C GLY A 192 5.35 7.06 -6.23
N ILE A 193 5.19 7.42 -7.51
CA ILE A 193 5.52 6.55 -8.65
C ILE A 193 6.15 7.43 -9.73
N SER A 194 7.40 7.14 -10.05
CA SER A 194 8.14 7.85 -11.07
C SER A 194 7.55 7.62 -12.47
N THR A 195 7.67 8.61 -13.35
CA THR A 195 7.35 8.42 -14.77
C THR A 195 8.18 7.25 -15.36
N GLY A 196 7.50 6.33 -16.06
CA GLY A 196 8.09 5.12 -16.64
C GLY A 196 8.29 3.96 -15.67
N TRP A 197 7.97 4.14 -14.38
CA TRP A 197 7.94 3.09 -13.37
C TRP A 197 6.51 2.64 -13.09
N ALA A 198 6.40 1.46 -12.50
CA ALA A 198 5.14 0.91 -12.04
C ALA A 198 5.28 0.45 -10.60
N ASP A 199 4.21 0.68 -9.85
CA ASP A 199 3.99 -0.05 -8.62
C ASP A 199 3.36 -1.41 -8.96
N THR A 200 3.96 -2.49 -8.45
CA THR A 200 3.55 -3.86 -8.73
C THR A 200 3.23 -4.60 -7.44
N TYR A 201 1.99 -5.04 -7.38
CA TYR A 201 1.40 -5.87 -6.35
C TYR A 201 1.32 -7.32 -6.80
N VAL A 202 2.33 -8.13 -6.49
CA VAL A 202 2.34 -9.55 -6.91
C VAL A 202 1.30 -10.39 -6.18
N LYS A 203 0.78 -11.41 -6.87
CA LYS A 203 -0.27 -12.32 -6.36
C LYS A 203 0.05 -12.97 -5.00
N SER A 204 1.33 -13.15 -4.67
CA SER A 204 1.82 -13.74 -3.42
C SER A 204 1.80 -12.77 -2.23
N LEU A 205 1.51 -11.48 -2.44
CA LEU A 205 1.40 -10.51 -1.35
C LEU A 205 0.21 -10.79 -0.43
N GLY A 206 0.38 -10.41 0.84
CA GLY A 206 -0.71 -10.43 1.81
C GLY A 206 -1.88 -9.56 1.34
N GLY A 207 -3.11 -10.07 1.47
CA GLY A 207 -4.34 -9.36 1.09
C GLY A 207 -4.57 -9.20 -0.42
N GLN A 208 -3.67 -9.70 -1.27
CA GLN A 208 -3.80 -9.63 -2.73
C GLN A 208 -4.67 -10.77 -3.28
N TYR A 209 -5.94 -10.82 -2.83
CA TYR A 209 -6.90 -11.85 -3.24
C TYR A 209 -8.37 -11.43 -3.09
N PHE A 210 -9.25 -12.11 -3.82
CA PHE A 210 -10.67 -12.23 -3.45
C PHE A 210 -10.87 -13.48 -2.61
N LEU A 211 -11.60 -13.35 -1.50
CA LEU A 211 -12.09 -14.48 -0.73
C LEU A 211 -13.33 -15.04 -1.43
N MET A 212 -13.21 -16.23 -2.03
CA MET A 212 -14.27 -16.75 -2.91
C MET A 212 -15.42 -17.39 -2.13
N ASP A 213 -15.15 -17.83 -0.91
CA ASP A 213 -16.11 -18.40 0.03
C ASP A 213 -16.52 -17.41 1.13
N ASP A 214 -16.43 -16.10 0.85
CA ASP A 214 -16.93 -15.06 1.76
C ASP A 214 -18.43 -15.31 2.05
N PRO A 215 -18.84 -15.49 3.32
CA PRO A 215 -20.23 -15.77 3.67
C PRO A 215 -21.19 -14.63 3.34
N VAL A 216 -20.70 -13.40 3.14
CA VAL A 216 -21.49 -12.22 2.81
C VAL A 216 -21.63 -12.04 1.30
N ALA A 217 -20.58 -12.38 0.54
CA ALA A 217 -20.53 -12.19 -0.92
C ALA A 217 -19.81 -13.35 -1.62
N PRO A 218 -20.38 -14.57 -1.59
CA PRO A 218 -19.72 -15.75 -2.13
C PRO A 218 -19.59 -15.68 -3.66
N VAL A 219 -18.47 -16.13 -4.18
CA VAL A 219 -18.19 -16.26 -5.61
C VAL A 219 -18.56 -17.67 -6.06
N THR A 220 -19.60 -17.78 -6.89
CA THR A 220 -20.03 -19.05 -7.47
C THR A 220 -19.24 -19.39 -8.74
N PRO A 221 -19.26 -20.65 -9.19
CA PRO A 221 -18.73 -21.01 -10.51
C PRO A 221 -19.45 -20.27 -11.64
N GLY A 222 -18.71 -19.90 -12.68
CA GLY A 222 -19.25 -19.13 -13.81
C GLY A 222 -18.22 -18.22 -14.48
N ASN A 223 -18.71 -17.37 -15.38
CA ASN A 223 -17.88 -16.37 -16.05
C ASN A 223 -17.91 -15.06 -15.28
N TYR A 224 -16.75 -14.41 -15.18
CA TYR A 224 -16.58 -13.17 -14.45
C TYR A 224 -15.70 -12.20 -15.25
N LEU A 225 -15.91 -10.92 -15.01
CA LEU A 225 -14.99 -9.86 -15.37
C LEU A 225 -14.21 -9.48 -14.11
N LEU A 226 -12.91 -9.74 -14.10
CA LEU A 226 -11.99 -9.22 -13.10
C LEU A 226 -11.60 -7.81 -13.54
N ARG A 227 -11.98 -6.80 -12.76
CA ARG A 227 -11.75 -5.39 -13.05
C ARG A 227 -10.93 -4.75 -11.94
N ILE A 228 -9.91 -4.03 -12.35
CA ILE A 228 -9.08 -3.20 -11.49
C ILE A 228 -9.24 -1.75 -11.96
N THR A 229 -9.46 -0.85 -11.01
CA THR A 229 -9.46 0.59 -11.27
C THR A 229 -8.42 1.25 -10.38
N VAL A 230 -7.36 1.82 -10.96
CA VAL A 230 -6.36 2.60 -10.23
C VAL A 230 -6.85 4.05 -10.08
N ASN A 231 -6.51 4.73 -8.99
CA ASN A 231 -7.02 6.05 -8.60
C ASN A 231 -8.53 6.24 -8.89
N PRO A 232 -9.39 5.33 -8.40
CA PRO A 232 -10.80 5.30 -8.76
C PRO A 232 -11.53 6.60 -8.39
N PRO A 233 -12.52 7.02 -9.20
CA PRO A 233 -13.38 8.13 -8.84
C PRO A 233 -14.21 7.80 -7.59
N PHE A 234 -14.36 8.77 -6.69
CA PHE A 234 -15.22 8.64 -5.52
C PHE A 234 -15.98 9.94 -5.22
N VAL A 235 -17.06 9.82 -4.46
CA VAL A 235 -17.76 10.98 -3.90
C VAL A 235 -17.21 11.18 -2.50
N ALA A 236 -16.45 12.25 -2.28
CA ALA A 236 -15.87 12.52 -0.97
C ALA A 236 -16.97 12.80 0.07
N SER A 237 -16.89 12.09 1.20
CA SER A 237 -17.64 12.49 2.40
C SER A 237 -16.97 13.70 3.08
N ASN A 238 -17.66 14.36 4.01
CA ASN A 238 -17.14 15.55 4.73
C ASN A 238 -15.79 15.34 5.45
N LYS A 239 -15.34 14.09 5.62
CA LYS A 239 -14.11 13.73 6.31
C LYS A 239 -13.05 13.12 5.39
N GLU A 240 -13.31 13.09 4.09
CA GLU A 240 -12.39 12.52 3.11
C GLU A 240 -11.76 13.63 2.28
N PRO A 241 -10.44 13.58 2.06
CA PRO A 241 -9.80 14.53 1.17
C PRO A 241 -10.33 14.35 -0.26
N CYS A 242 -10.39 15.44 -1.01
CA CYS A 242 -10.65 15.46 -2.44
C CYS A 242 -9.51 16.25 -3.14
N PRO A 243 -8.30 15.68 -3.23
CA PRO A 243 -7.14 16.40 -3.75
C PRO A 243 -7.27 16.81 -5.22
N ALA A 244 -7.96 15.98 -6.02
CA ALA A 244 -8.25 16.26 -7.41
C ALA A 244 -9.74 16.03 -7.71
N LEU A 245 -10.29 16.81 -8.64
CA LEU A 245 -11.68 16.73 -9.10
C LEU A 245 -11.68 16.54 -10.62
N ASP A 246 -12.39 15.52 -11.11
CA ASP A 246 -12.57 15.29 -12.53
C ASP A 246 -13.63 16.21 -13.15
N THR A 247 -13.81 16.12 -14.46
CA THR A 247 -14.80 16.93 -15.20
C THR A 247 -16.26 16.56 -14.90
N ASN A 248 -16.50 15.39 -14.31
CA ASN A 248 -17.83 14.92 -13.90
C ASN A 248 -18.15 15.25 -12.43
N GLY A 249 -17.21 15.84 -11.69
CA GLY A 249 -17.35 16.20 -10.29
C GLY A 249 -17.04 15.06 -9.30
N PHE A 250 -16.35 14.00 -9.74
CA PHE A 250 -15.82 12.97 -8.86
C PHE A 250 -14.43 13.34 -8.34
N CYS A 251 -14.17 12.98 -7.10
CA CYS A 251 -12.88 13.14 -6.45
C CYS A 251 -11.93 12.01 -6.86
N HIS A 252 -10.65 12.34 -6.93
CA HIS A 252 -9.52 11.44 -7.10
C HIS A 252 -8.44 11.80 -6.07
N MET A 253 -7.64 10.82 -5.66
CA MET A 253 -6.62 11.03 -4.62
C MET A 253 -5.40 11.80 -5.13
N PHE A 254 -5.19 11.81 -6.43
CA PHE A 254 -4.21 12.66 -7.09
C PHE A 254 -4.67 13.03 -8.49
N LYS A 255 -4.08 14.11 -9.01
CA LYS A 255 -4.37 14.62 -10.35
C LYS A 255 -3.69 13.73 -11.38
N GLU A 256 -4.41 13.37 -12.45
CA GLU A 256 -3.84 12.68 -13.61
C GLU A 256 -4.15 13.45 -14.90
N SER A 257 -3.41 13.14 -15.96
CA SER A 257 -3.60 13.77 -17.27
C SER A 257 -4.79 13.17 -18.03
N ASP A 258 -5.07 11.89 -17.79
CA ASP A 258 -6.23 11.14 -18.29
C ASP A 258 -6.77 10.27 -17.16
N TYR A 259 -8.08 10.25 -16.97
CA TYR A 259 -8.76 9.35 -16.01
C TYR A 259 -9.48 8.19 -16.71
N SER A 260 -9.54 8.22 -18.05
CA SER A 260 -10.33 7.29 -18.87
C SER A 260 -9.64 5.94 -19.10
N ASN A 261 -8.34 5.87 -18.82
CA ASN A 261 -7.46 4.72 -18.98
C ASN A 261 -7.10 4.02 -17.65
N ASN A 262 -7.63 4.50 -16.51
CA ASN A 262 -7.42 3.94 -15.17
C ASN A 262 -8.01 2.54 -14.95
N VAL A 263 -8.68 1.94 -15.93
CA VAL A 263 -9.35 0.65 -15.81
C VAL A 263 -8.63 -0.42 -16.61
N GLY A 264 -8.19 -1.48 -15.91
CA GLY A 264 -7.74 -2.73 -16.52
C GLY A 264 -8.73 -3.86 -16.22
N GLN A 265 -9.00 -4.72 -17.19
CA GLN A 265 -10.00 -5.77 -17.02
C GLN A 265 -9.72 -7.01 -17.86
N VAL A 266 -10.05 -8.18 -17.30
CA VAL A 266 -9.87 -9.48 -17.94
C VAL A 266 -11.07 -10.38 -17.67
N TYR A 267 -11.50 -11.12 -18.69
CA TYR A 267 -12.53 -12.15 -18.52
C TYR A 267 -11.89 -13.42 -17.97
N ILE A 268 -12.48 -13.97 -16.91
CA ILE A 268 -12.04 -15.21 -16.28
C ILE A 268 -13.21 -16.17 -16.11
N THR A 269 -12.90 -17.46 -16.02
CA THR A 269 -13.87 -18.49 -15.64
C THR A 269 -13.50 -19.04 -14.28
N VAL A 270 -14.45 -18.96 -13.34
CA VAL A 270 -14.38 -19.61 -12.03
C VAL A 270 -14.89 -21.04 -12.19
N PRO A 271 -14.07 -22.07 -11.93
CA PRO A 271 -14.49 -23.46 -12.10
C PRO A 271 -15.26 -23.96 -10.88
N ASP A 272 -16.07 -25.01 -11.07
CA ASP A 272 -16.72 -25.73 -9.96
C ASP A 272 -15.70 -26.30 -8.95
N ARG A 273 -14.56 -26.77 -9.46
CA ARG A 273 -13.48 -27.37 -8.68
C ARG A 273 -12.13 -26.87 -9.18
N VAL A 274 -11.23 -26.62 -8.25
CA VAL A 274 -9.81 -26.41 -8.57
C VAL A 274 -9.08 -27.74 -8.55
N GLY A 275 -8.08 -27.89 -9.42
CA GLY A 275 -7.13 -28.99 -9.31
C GLY A 275 -6.16 -28.79 -8.15
N LYS A 276 -5.32 -29.79 -7.86
CA LYS A 276 -4.27 -29.70 -6.82
C LYS A 276 -3.30 -28.52 -7.03
N THR A 277 -3.15 -28.08 -8.27
CA THR A 277 -2.27 -26.97 -8.67
C THR A 277 -3.06 -25.69 -8.95
N GLY A 278 -4.31 -25.60 -8.49
CA GLY A 278 -5.18 -24.46 -8.79
C GLY A 278 -5.67 -24.40 -10.24
N TRP A 279 -6.28 -23.27 -10.59
CA TRP A 279 -6.86 -22.97 -11.89
C TRP A 279 -6.55 -21.53 -12.29
N GLY A 280 -5.95 -21.34 -13.46
CA GLY A 280 -5.63 -20.02 -14.00
C GLY A 280 -4.22 -19.97 -14.60
N PRO A 281 -3.93 -18.93 -15.39
CA PRO A 281 -2.68 -18.77 -16.12
C PRO A 281 -1.49 -18.42 -15.21
N GLY A 282 -1.74 -17.88 -14.02
CA GLY A 282 -0.68 -17.43 -13.12
C GLY A 282 0.17 -18.55 -12.51
N GLY A 283 -0.30 -19.80 -12.54
CA GLY A 283 0.38 -20.91 -11.86
C GLY A 283 0.30 -20.82 -10.33
N ASN A 284 0.48 -21.97 -9.65
CA ASN A 284 0.40 -22.05 -8.20
C ASN A 284 1.79 -21.98 -7.56
N ASP A 285 1.99 -20.99 -6.70
CA ASP A 285 3.23 -20.81 -5.95
C ASP A 285 3.24 -21.65 -4.66
N GLY A 286 2.15 -22.40 -4.39
CA GLY A 286 1.93 -23.17 -3.18
C GLY A 286 1.28 -22.34 -2.07
N ASN A 287 1.03 -22.99 -0.93
CA ASN A 287 0.51 -22.29 0.24
C ASN A 287 1.56 -21.32 0.77
N LEU A 288 1.15 -20.07 1.00
CA LEU A 288 1.99 -19.09 1.67
C LEU A 288 2.18 -19.51 3.13
N THR A 289 3.43 -19.65 3.55
CA THR A 289 3.79 -19.93 4.95
C THR A 289 4.04 -18.66 5.75
N SER A 290 4.16 -17.52 5.06
CA SER A 290 4.28 -16.17 5.59
C SER A 290 3.68 -15.19 4.58
N GLU A 291 3.15 -14.07 5.05
CA GLU A 291 2.78 -12.97 4.15
C GLU A 291 4.00 -12.11 3.88
N ALA A 292 4.36 -11.96 2.60
CA ALA A 292 5.24 -10.87 2.20
C ALA A 292 4.56 -9.55 2.56
N SER A 293 5.31 -8.68 3.23
CA SER A 293 4.84 -7.36 3.62
C SER A 293 4.60 -6.49 2.39
N ASP A 294 3.63 -5.61 2.49
CA ASP A 294 3.32 -4.57 1.50
C ASP A 294 4.20 -3.34 1.73
N ASP A 295 5.51 -3.55 1.87
CA ASP A 295 6.50 -2.52 2.15
C ASP A 295 7.58 -2.46 1.04
N GLU A 296 8.68 -1.75 1.30
CA GLU A 296 9.83 -1.65 0.40
C GLU A 296 10.51 -2.99 0.07
N ASP A 297 10.31 -4.04 0.86
CA ASP A 297 10.91 -5.35 0.64
C ASP A 297 10.01 -6.27 -0.20
N ARG A 298 8.95 -5.71 -0.83
CA ARG A 298 7.99 -6.50 -1.61
C ARG A 298 8.66 -7.22 -2.81
N PRO A 299 8.29 -8.48 -3.09
CA PRO A 299 8.81 -9.22 -4.25
C PRO A 299 8.42 -8.56 -5.57
N THR A 300 9.33 -8.55 -6.53
CA THR A 300 9.10 -8.01 -7.88
C THR A 300 8.59 -9.04 -8.88
N LYS A 301 8.55 -10.32 -8.49
CA LYS A 301 8.12 -11.46 -9.32
C LYS A 301 7.40 -12.51 -8.49
#